data_AF-X1MKJ8-F1
#
_entry.id   AF-X1MKJ8-F1
#
_cell.length_a   1.000
_cell.length_b   1.000
_cell.length_c   1.000
_cell.angle_alpha   90.00
_cell.angle_beta   90.00
_cell.angle_gamma   90.00
#
_symmetry.space_group_name_H-M   'P 1'
#
loop_
_entity.id
_entity.type
_entity.pdbx_description
1 polymer ?
#
loop_
_entity_poly.entity_id
_entity_poly.type
_entity_poly.pdbx_seq_one_letter_code
_entity_poly.pdbx_strand_id
1 'polypeptide(L)' 'GEILAVGTEAKKMVGKTPANITVFRPMKDGVIADFEVTEKMIRR' A
#
# COMPACT_ATOMS: atom_id res chain seq x y z
N GLY A 1 5.24 11.51 -1.66
CA GLY A 1 4.39 10.92 -0.63
C GLY A 1 5.22 9.97 0.20
N GLU A 2 5.21 10.12 1.52
CA GLU A 2 5.94 9.27 2.45
C GLU A 2 5.19 7.95 2.68
N ILE A 3 5.90 6.83 2.74
CA ILE A 3 5.31 5.52 3.03
C ILE A 3 5.32 5.29 4.54
N LEU A 4 4.13 5.32 5.13
CA LEU A 4 3.94 5.03 6.56
C LEU A 4 4.21 3.56 6.90
N ALA A 5 3.70 2.62 6.09
CA ALA A 5 3.77 1.19 6.38
C ALA A 5 3.66 0.36 5.09
N VAL A 6 4.23 -0.85 5.11
CA VAL A 6 4.17 -1.85 4.03
C VAL A 6 3.76 -3.21 4.61
N GLY A 7 3.07 -4.03 3.81
CA GLY A 7 2.74 -5.41 4.19
C GLY A 7 1.62 -5.52 5.23
N THR A 8 1.85 -6.33 6.27
CA THR A 8 0.85 -6.67 7.29
C THR A 8 0.39 -5.45 8.08
N GLU A 9 1.29 -4.51 8.36
CA GLU A 9 0.96 -3.27 9.08
C GLU A 9 0.03 -2.38 8.24
N ALA A 10 0.33 -2.21 6.94
CA ALA A 10 -0.56 -1.50 6.02
C ALA A 10 -1.93 -2.21 5.89
N LYS A 11 -1.94 -3.55 5.90
CA LYS A 11 -3.18 -4.33 5.87
C LYS A 11 -4.04 -4.13 7.13
N LYS A 12 -3.42 -4.02 8.32
CA LYS A 12 -4.14 -3.74 9.59
C LYS A 12 -4.79 -2.36 9.60
N MET A 13 -4.26 -1.42 8.82
CA MET A 13 -4.78 -0.06 8.69
C MET A 13 -5.99 0.04 7.76
N VAL A 14 -6.31 -1.00 6.98
CA VAL A 14 -7.49 -1.05 6.11
C VAL A 14 -8.76 -0.88 6.97
N GLY A 15 -9.56 0.14 6.68
CA GLY A 15 -10.81 0.43 7.40
C GLY A 15 -10.63 1.11 8.77
N LYS A 16 -9.38 1.37 9.20
CA LYS A 16 -9.05 2.11 10.44
C LYS A 16 -8.28 3.40 10.16
N THR A 17 -8.26 3.81 8.89
CA THR A 17 -7.40 4.89 8.41
C THR A 17 -8.13 6.25 8.50
N PRO A 18 -7.54 7.26 9.17
CA PRO A 18 -8.07 8.62 9.16
C PRO A 18 -7.95 9.25 7.75
N ALA A 19 -8.68 10.34 7.50
CA ALA A 19 -8.84 10.94 6.16
C ALA A 19 -7.52 11.36 5.47
N ASN A 20 -6.44 11.52 6.23
CA ASN A 20 -5.10 11.88 5.73
C ASN A 20 -4.26 10.67 5.30
N ILE A 21 -4.68 9.43 5.56
CA ILE A 21 -3.93 8.22 5.21
C ILE A 21 -4.77 7.39 4.25
N THR A 22 -4.20 7.08 3.09
CA THR A 22 -4.83 6.23 2.08
C THR A 22 -4.16 4.87 2.08
N VAL A 23 -4.95 3.81 2.22
CA VAL A 23 -4.47 2.44 2.05
C VAL A 23 -4.81 1.98 0.64
N PHE A 24 -3.79 1.56 -0.11
CA PHE A 24 -3.92 1.08 -1.47
C PHE A 24 -3.25 -0.29 -1.61
N ARG A 25 -3.88 -1.21 -2.37
CA ARG A 25 -3.31 -2.52 -2.67
C ARG A 25 -2.85 -2.53 -4.13
N PRO A 26 -1.54 -2.41 -4.41
CA PRO A 26 -1.05 -2.18 -5.76
C PRO A 26 -0.95 -3.46 -6.61
N MET A 27 -1.21 -4.63 -6.03
CA MET A 27 -1.32 -5.90 -6.75
C MET A 27 -2.71 -6.52 -6.56
N LYS A 28 -3.27 -7.08 -7.63
CA LYS A 28 -4.54 -7.80 -7.62
C LYS A 28 -4.49 -8.95 -8.61
N ASP A 29 -4.91 -10.14 -8.18
CA ASP A 29 -5.02 -11.35 -9.02
C ASP A 29 -3.72 -11.69 -9.79
N GLY A 30 -2.57 -11.44 -9.16
CA GLY A 30 -1.24 -11.67 -9.75
C GLY A 30 -0.79 -10.59 -10.74
N VAL A 31 -1.57 -9.53 -10.93
CA VAL A 31 -1.27 -8.41 -11.82
C VAL A 31 -0.93 -7.16 -11.00
N ILE A 32 0.06 -6.42 -11.49
CA ILE A 32 0.43 -5.10 -10.95
C ILE A 32 -0.56 -4.07 -11.47
N ALA A 33 -1.30 -3.45 -10.56
CA ALA A 33 -2.23 -2.37 -10.88
C ALA A 33 -1.53 -1.01 -10.97
N ASP A 34 -0.45 -0.82 -10.20
CA ASP A 34 0.35 0.40 -10.19
C ASP A 34 1.83 0.05 -10.00
N PHE A 35 2.64 0.41 -11.00
CA PHE A 35 4.08 0.13 -10.98
C PHE A 35 4.84 1.00 -9.97
N GLU A 36 4.49 2.28 -9.82
CA GLU A 36 5.20 3.20 -8.93
C GLU A 36 5.01 2.80 -7.47
N VAL A 37 3.77 2.46 -7.09
CA VAL A 37 3.46 2.03 -5.73
C VAL A 37 4.02 0.64 -5.44
N THR A 38 3.94 -0.29 -6.42
CA THR A 38 4.51 -1.64 -6.28
C THR A 38 6.03 -1.59 -6.15
N GLU A 39 6.71 -0.75 -6.92
CA GLU A 39 8.16 -0.60 -6.82
C GLU A 39 8.58 -0.11 -5.43
N LYS A 40 7.89 0.90 -4.90
CA LYS A 40 8.17 1.38 -3.54
C LYS A 40 7.79 0.38 -2.45
N MET A 41 6.84 -0.52 -2.71
CA MET A 41 6.51 -1.65 -1.83
C MET A 41 7.65 -2.68 -1.77
N ILE A 42 8.35 -2.92 -2.90
CA ILE A 42 9.42 -3.93 -3.02
C ILE A 42 10.79 -3.38 -2.61
N ARG A 43 11.07 -2.10 -2.87
CA ARG A 43 12.38 -1.47 -2.57
C ARG A 43 12.66 -1.25 -1.07
N ARG A 44 11.68 -1.49 -0.19
CA ARG A 44 11.82 -1.45 1.28
C ARG A 44 11.89 -2.85 1.84
#